data_AF-A0A1F8V496-F1
#
_entry.id   AF-A0A1F8V496-F1
#
_cell.length_a   1.000
_cell.length_b   1.000
_cell.length_c   1.000
_cell.angle_alpha   90.00
_cell.angle_beta   90.00
_cell.angle_gamma   90.00
#
_symmetry.space_group_name_H-M   'P 1'
#
loop_
_entity.id
_entity.type
_entity.pdbx_description
1 polymer ?
#
loop_
_entity_poly.entity_id
_entity_poly.type
_entity_poly.pdbx_seq_one_letter_code
_entity_poly.pdbx_strand_id
1 'polypeptide(L)'
;MISSNGTNRTLDIVKSGGYVTNGGDVQIYSPIDPIAQEWFIIPLGTNTFKVVPRTNMTLALSTVGTSNGSSAGRTSTSTGNADVGTYTGSNNQKWYFYSSTGSFISYNLNSDLSDGEYYFNNESTGKFLRENNFSTLNASSGTLVTLGNSIR
;
A
#
# COMPACT_ATOMS: atom_id res chain seq x y z
N MET A 1 -7.89 -0.14 -11.63
CA MET A 1 -7.20 -0.66 -12.83
C MET A 1 -6.12 0.31 -13.24
N ILE A 2 -4.83 -0.07 -13.10
CA ILE A 2 -3.67 0.79 -13.43
C ILE A 2 -2.75 0.02 -14.39
N SER A 3 -2.98 0.24 -15.69
CA SER A 3 -1.84 0.34 -16.62
C SER A 3 -2.17 1.40 -17.68
N SER A 4 -1.21 2.28 -17.96
CA SER A 4 -1.36 3.43 -18.87
C SER A 4 -1.56 3.04 -20.34
N ASN A 5 -1.40 1.77 -20.69
CA ASN A 5 -1.46 1.25 -22.07
C ASN A 5 -2.48 0.13 -22.27
N GLY A 6 -3.48 -0.02 -21.38
CA GLY A 6 -4.59 -0.95 -21.62
C GLY A 6 -4.22 -2.45 -21.54
N THR A 7 -3.06 -2.79 -21.00
CA THR A 7 -2.59 -4.19 -20.87
C THR A 7 -3.27 -4.97 -19.74
N ASN A 8 -4.25 -4.36 -19.06
CA ASN A 8 -4.96 -4.92 -17.90
C ASN A 8 -3.99 -5.50 -16.84
N ARG A 9 -3.07 -4.67 -16.38
CA ARG A 9 -2.11 -5.02 -15.33
C ARG A 9 -2.32 -4.16 -14.09
N THR A 10 -1.69 -4.54 -12.99
CA THR A 10 -1.70 -3.82 -11.71
C THR A 10 -0.35 -3.95 -11.02
N LEU A 11 -0.09 -3.07 -10.04
CA LEU A 11 1.06 -3.16 -9.15
C LEU A 11 0.91 -4.38 -8.25
N ASP A 12 1.90 -5.25 -8.26
CA ASP A 12 1.90 -6.56 -7.62
C ASP A 12 3.24 -6.79 -6.90
N ILE A 13 3.22 -7.66 -5.90
CA ILE A 13 4.42 -8.07 -5.15
C ILE A 13 4.66 -9.55 -5.41
N VAL A 14 5.87 -9.89 -5.84
CA VAL A 14 6.30 -11.29 -5.94
C VAL A 14 6.25 -11.92 -4.55
N LYS A 15 5.27 -12.81 -4.35
CA LYS A 15 5.06 -13.52 -3.09
C LYS A 15 6.06 -14.65 -2.89
N SER A 16 6.36 -14.95 -1.63
CA SER A 16 7.07 -16.15 -1.21
C SER A 16 6.19 -16.98 -0.28
N GLY A 17 6.10 -18.29 -0.51
CA GLY A 17 5.24 -19.18 0.28
C GLY A 17 3.74 -18.81 0.25
N GLY A 18 3.28 -18.07 -0.77
CA GLY A 18 1.90 -17.62 -0.90
C GLY A 18 1.58 -16.29 -0.20
N TYR A 19 2.56 -15.63 0.43
CA TYR A 19 2.39 -14.40 1.19
C TYR A 19 3.34 -13.29 0.74
N VAL A 20 2.99 -12.05 1.10
CA VAL A 20 3.87 -10.88 0.95
C VAL A 20 4.92 -10.91 2.07
N THR A 21 6.19 -10.90 1.69
CA THR A 21 7.35 -10.96 2.60
C THR A 21 8.33 -9.83 2.34
N ASN A 22 9.12 -9.49 3.36
CA ASN A 22 10.22 -8.51 3.24
C ASN A 22 11.19 -8.89 2.09
N GLY A 23 11.59 -7.91 1.30
CA GLY A 23 12.42 -8.07 0.10
C GLY A 23 11.66 -8.62 -1.12
N GLY A 24 10.33 -8.72 -1.05
CA GLY A 24 9.50 -9.11 -2.19
C GLY A 24 9.59 -8.07 -3.30
N ASP A 25 9.95 -8.52 -4.50
CA ASP A 25 10.11 -7.65 -5.66
C ASP A 25 8.77 -7.10 -6.14
N VAL A 26 8.73 -5.85 -6.58
CA VAL A 26 7.49 -5.23 -7.08
C VAL A 26 7.45 -5.32 -8.60
N GLN A 27 6.33 -5.82 -9.12
CA GLN A 27 6.14 -6.09 -10.54
C GLN A 27 4.80 -5.53 -11.05
N ILE A 28 4.65 -5.55 -12.37
CA ILE A 28 3.39 -5.24 -13.06
C ILE A 28 2.78 -6.56 -13.54
N TYR A 29 1.66 -6.97 -12.93
CA TYR A 29 1.10 -8.31 -13.12
C TYR A 29 -0.40 -8.31 -13.44
N SER A 30 -0.95 -9.47 -13.81
CA SER A 30 -2.40 -9.63 -14.05
C SER A 30 -3.18 -9.42 -12.74
N PRO A 31 -4.38 -8.78 -12.77
CA PRO A 31 -5.15 -8.43 -11.58
C PRO A 31 -5.91 -9.62 -11.00
N ILE A 32 -5.17 -10.65 -10.58
CA ILE A 32 -5.69 -11.95 -10.12
C ILE A 32 -5.15 -12.34 -8.73
N ASP A 33 -4.40 -11.46 -8.07
CA ASP A 33 -3.73 -11.76 -6.80
C ASP A 33 -4.01 -10.69 -5.73
N PRO A 34 -5.21 -10.65 -5.15
CA PRO A 34 -5.58 -9.62 -4.18
C PRO A 34 -4.67 -9.57 -2.94
N ILE A 35 -3.96 -10.65 -2.62
CA ILE A 35 -3.00 -10.68 -1.50
C ILE A 35 -1.80 -9.76 -1.78
N ALA A 36 -1.34 -9.69 -3.02
CA ALA A 36 -0.16 -8.91 -3.41
C ALA A 36 -0.49 -7.58 -4.11
N GLN A 37 -1.77 -7.34 -4.42
CA GLN A 37 -2.21 -6.25 -5.31
C GLN A 37 -3.06 -5.18 -4.62
N GLU A 38 -3.37 -5.36 -3.34
CA GLU A 38 -4.07 -4.37 -2.54
C GLU A 38 -3.09 -3.57 -1.68
N TRP A 39 -3.16 -2.25 -1.81
CA TRP A 39 -2.24 -1.31 -1.18
C TRP A 39 -3.01 -0.23 -0.43
N PHE A 40 -2.45 0.23 0.69
CA PHE A 40 -2.85 1.47 1.33
C PHE A 40 -1.83 2.57 1.07
N ILE A 41 -2.34 3.78 0.83
CA ILE A 41 -1.54 5.01 0.76
C ILE A 41 -1.82 5.78 2.03
N ILE A 42 -0.79 6.00 2.84
CA ILE A 42 -0.92 6.56 4.19
C ILE A 42 -0.07 7.82 4.28
N PRO A 43 -0.65 8.98 4.63
CA PRO A 43 0.13 10.21 4.80
C PRO A 43 1.09 10.05 5.99
N LEU A 44 2.32 10.54 5.79
CA LEU A 44 3.36 10.68 6.82
C LEU A 44 3.59 12.13 7.23
N GLY A 45 3.04 13.06 6.45
CA GLY A 45 3.13 14.50 6.60
C GLY A 45 2.28 15.18 5.53
N THR A 46 2.50 16.47 5.30
CA THR A 46 1.70 17.24 4.32
C THR A 46 1.84 16.71 2.90
N ASN A 47 3.04 16.32 2.45
CA ASN A 47 3.29 15.96 1.04
C ASN A 47 3.90 14.56 0.88
N THR A 48 4.15 13.85 1.97
CA THR A 48 4.85 12.57 1.96
C THR A 48 3.92 11.45 2.40
N PHE A 49 4.05 10.30 1.74
CA PHE A 49 3.21 9.14 1.97
C PHE A 49 4.07 7.88 2.09
N LYS A 50 3.62 6.90 2.86
CA LYS A 50 4.04 5.51 2.70
C LYS A 50 2.98 4.77 1.89
N VAL A 51 3.42 3.82 1.07
CA VAL A 51 2.54 2.91 0.35
C VAL A 51 2.82 1.52 0.92
N VAL A 52 1.81 0.85 1.46
CA VAL A 52 1.99 -0.41 2.21
C VAL A 52 1.09 -1.50 1.67
N PRO A 53 1.53 -2.77 1.63
CA PRO A 53 0.65 -3.86 1.25
C PRO A 53 -0.41 -4.05 2.34
N ARG A 54 -1.67 -4.18 1.92
CA ARG A 54 -2.80 -4.33 2.83
C ARG A 54 -2.63 -5.55 3.75
N THR A 55 -2.08 -6.64 3.23
CA THR A 55 -1.92 -7.89 3.97
C THR A 55 -0.78 -7.86 4.96
N ASN A 56 0.14 -6.88 4.88
CA ASN A 56 1.26 -6.75 5.81
C ASN A 56 1.74 -5.28 5.90
N MET A 57 1.03 -4.48 6.71
CA MET A 57 1.34 -3.05 6.87
C MET A 57 2.66 -2.74 7.61
N THR A 58 3.38 -3.76 8.09
CA THR A 58 4.74 -3.60 8.61
C THR A 58 5.78 -3.39 7.50
N LEU A 59 5.41 -3.69 6.26
CA LEU A 59 6.22 -3.46 5.07
C LEU A 59 5.77 -2.18 4.35
N ALA A 60 6.67 -1.59 3.56
CA ALA A 60 6.38 -0.45 2.71
C ALA A 60 7.04 -0.61 1.33
N LEU A 61 6.39 -0.11 0.29
CA LEU A 61 6.98 0.10 -1.02
C LEU A 61 8.26 0.92 -0.83
N SER A 62 9.35 0.31 -1.24
CA SER A 62 10.71 0.78 -1.01
C SER A 62 11.47 0.80 -2.33
N THR A 63 12.56 1.55 -2.36
CA THR A 63 13.58 1.39 -3.39
C THR A 63 14.85 0.79 -2.79
N VAL A 64 15.50 -0.08 -3.54
CA VAL A 64 16.78 -0.66 -3.14
C VAL A 64 17.88 0.40 -3.22
N GLY A 65 18.61 0.58 -2.12
CA GLY A 65 19.64 1.61 -2.00
C GLY A 65 19.10 3.04 -1.94
N THR A 66 20.01 4.01 -2.07
CA THR A 66 19.70 5.45 -1.98
C THR A 66 20.07 6.23 -3.25
N SER A 67 20.61 5.56 -4.27
CA SER A 67 20.94 6.18 -5.55
C SER A 67 19.86 5.91 -6.60
N ASN A 68 19.93 6.61 -7.72
CA ASN A 68 19.04 6.36 -8.85
C ASN A 68 19.32 5.01 -9.50
N GLY A 69 18.28 4.42 -10.08
CA GLY A 69 18.44 3.26 -10.95
C GLY A 69 19.22 3.58 -12.22
N SER A 70 19.76 2.54 -12.85
CA SER A 70 20.47 2.64 -14.12
C SER A 70 19.96 1.58 -15.10
N SER A 71 20.23 1.77 -16.40
CA SER A 71 19.90 0.78 -17.44
C SER A 71 20.63 -0.56 -17.28
N ALA A 72 21.71 -0.59 -16.48
CA ALA A 72 22.44 -1.80 -16.14
C ALA A 72 21.84 -2.56 -14.95
N GLY A 73 20.96 -1.93 -14.17
CA GLY A 73 20.25 -2.57 -13.07
C GLY A 73 19.24 -3.58 -13.60
N ARG A 74 19.44 -4.87 -13.30
CA ARG A 74 18.63 -5.98 -13.85
C ARG A 74 18.26 -7.03 -12.80
N THR A 75 18.52 -6.74 -11.53
CA THR A 75 18.34 -7.69 -10.42
C THR A 75 17.54 -7.04 -9.29
N SER A 76 16.95 -7.87 -8.43
CA SER A 76 16.24 -7.44 -7.23
C SER A 76 17.10 -6.68 -6.21
N THR A 77 18.42 -6.74 -6.35
CA THR A 77 19.40 -6.03 -5.52
C THR A 77 19.98 -4.79 -6.20
N SER A 78 19.57 -4.51 -7.44
CA SER A 78 20.04 -3.34 -8.18
C SER A 78 19.50 -2.06 -7.56
N THR A 79 20.35 -1.05 -7.40
CA THR A 79 19.93 0.27 -6.91
C THR A 79 18.78 0.84 -7.75
N GLY A 80 17.79 1.42 -7.09
CA GLY A 80 16.59 1.97 -7.72
C GLY A 80 15.53 0.93 -8.11
N ASN A 81 15.78 -0.36 -7.89
CA ASN A 81 14.74 -1.39 -7.98
C ASN A 81 13.64 -1.13 -6.95
N ALA A 82 12.39 -1.45 -7.28
CA ALA A 82 11.26 -1.31 -6.36
C ALA A 82 10.96 -2.65 -5.68
N ASP A 83 10.94 -2.65 -4.35
CA ASP A 83 10.63 -3.81 -3.51
C ASP A 83 9.68 -3.44 -2.37
N VAL A 84 9.32 -4.41 -1.53
CA VAL A 84 8.71 -4.13 -0.23
C VAL A 84 9.69 -4.44 0.89
N GLY A 85 10.03 -3.43 1.68
CA GLY A 85 10.94 -3.53 2.82
C GLY A 85 10.20 -3.33 4.14
N THR A 86 10.72 -3.89 5.24
CA THR A 86 10.26 -3.51 6.60
C THR A 86 10.29 -1.98 6.73
N TYR A 87 9.19 -1.39 7.15
CA TYR A 87 9.09 0.06 7.26
C TYR A 87 9.97 0.57 8.40
N THR A 88 10.96 1.39 8.06
CA THR A 88 11.88 2.04 9.00
C THR A 88 11.72 3.55 9.05
N GLY A 89 10.89 4.13 8.17
CA GLY A 89 10.78 5.57 8.00
C GLY A 89 11.93 6.19 7.19
N SER A 90 12.76 5.37 6.54
CA SER A 90 13.83 5.83 5.67
C SER A 90 13.29 6.53 4.43
N ASN A 91 14.09 7.42 3.84
CA ASN A 91 13.64 8.25 2.71
C ASN A 91 13.33 7.44 1.44
N ASN A 92 13.97 6.28 1.26
CA ASN A 92 13.68 5.35 0.17
C ASN A 92 12.33 4.62 0.32
N GLN A 93 11.55 4.92 1.37
CA GLN A 93 10.21 4.38 1.62
C GLN A 93 9.14 5.48 1.66
N LYS A 94 9.53 6.72 1.31
CA LYS A 94 8.64 7.88 1.29
C LYS A 94 8.37 8.29 -0.15
N TRP A 95 7.10 8.45 -0.46
CA TRP A 95 6.62 8.72 -1.80
C TRP A 95 5.94 10.09 -1.85
N TYR A 96 6.16 10.78 -2.96
CA TYR A 96 5.43 11.97 -3.35
C TYR A 96 4.48 11.59 -4.47
N PHE A 97 3.23 12.02 -4.39
CA PHE A 97 2.28 11.91 -5.47
C PHE A 97 2.11 13.27 -6.14
N TYR A 98 1.99 13.25 -7.45
CA TYR A 98 1.71 14.45 -8.24
C TYR A 98 0.38 14.26 -8.97
N SER A 99 -0.39 15.33 -9.08
CA SER A 99 -1.54 15.38 -9.97
C SER A 99 -1.10 15.24 -11.43
N SER A 100 -2.04 15.02 -12.34
CA SER A 100 -1.78 15.05 -13.78
C SER A 100 -1.23 16.39 -14.28
N THR A 101 -1.39 17.47 -13.51
CA THR A 101 -0.85 18.80 -13.79
C THR A 101 0.54 19.04 -13.19
N GLY A 102 1.11 18.05 -12.50
CA GLY A 102 2.44 18.15 -11.90
C GLY A 102 2.47 18.85 -10.53
N SER A 103 1.32 19.13 -9.91
CA SER A 103 1.26 19.69 -8.56
C SER A 103 1.36 18.58 -7.52
N PHE A 104 2.01 18.83 -6.38
CA PHE A 104 2.01 17.88 -5.27
C PHE A 104 0.58 17.59 -4.82
N ILE A 105 0.28 16.31 -4.62
CA ILE A 105 -0.87 15.92 -3.81
C ILE A 105 -0.48 16.16 -2.35
N SER A 106 -1.16 17.11 -1.73
CA SER A 106 -0.99 17.44 -0.32
C SER A 106 -2.14 16.87 0.50
N TYR A 107 -1.83 16.27 1.63
CA TYR A 107 -2.76 15.87 2.66
C TYR A 107 -2.83 16.94 3.75
N ASN A 108 -4.05 17.37 4.09
CA ASN A 108 -4.25 18.29 5.21
C ASN A 108 -4.41 17.48 6.50
N LEU A 109 -3.39 17.53 7.36
CA LEU A 109 -3.38 16.85 8.66
C LEU A 109 -4.45 17.38 9.65
N ASN A 110 -5.04 18.54 9.38
CA ASN A 110 -5.97 19.24 10.25
C ASN A 110 -7.36 19.42 9.60
N SER A 111 -7.79 18.46 8.78
CA SER A 111 -9.18 18.46 8.29
C SER A 111 -10.08 17.77 9.31
N ASP A 112 -11.17 18.45 9.68
CA ASP A 112 -12.29 17.78 10.31
C ASP A 112 -12.78 16.66 9.37
N LEU A 113 -13.17 15.53 9.94
CA LEU A 113 -13.81 14.47 9.15
C LEU A 113 -15.11 15.05 8.58
N SER A 114 -15.19 15.13 7.25
CA SER A 114 -16.43 15.48 6.56
C SER A 114 -17.52 14.45 6.86
N ASP A 115 -18.79 14.84 6.76
CA ASP A 115 -19.89 13.86 6.82
C ASP A 115 -19.70 12.79 5.73
N GLY A 116 -19.72 11.51 6.13
CA GLY A 116 -19.49 10.39 5.22
C GLY A 116 -19.39 9.04 5.93
N GLU A 117 -19.28 7.98 5.14
CA GLU A 117 -19.00 6.62 5.63
C GLU A 117 -17.50 6.37 5.66
N TYR A 118 -16.99 5.93 6.82
CA TYR A 118 -15.57 5.68 7.04
C TYR A 118 -15.34 4.25 7.50
N TYR A 119 -14.30 3.63 6.94
CA TYR A 119 -13.81 2.34 7.39
C TYR A 119 -12.49 2.53 8.14
N PHE A 120 -12.47 2.09 9.40
CA PHE A 120 -11.26 2.13 10.20
C PHE A 120 -10.51 0.81 10.11
N ASN A 121 -9.23 0.91 9.79
CA ASN A 121 -8.31 -0.21 9.82
C ASN A 121 -7.40 -0.10 11.03
N ASN A 122 -7.04 -1.25 11.60
CA ASN A 122 -5.98 -1.31 12.59
C ASN A 122 -4.64 -1.06 11.89
N GLU A 123 -3.93 0.00 12.28
CA GLU A 123 -2.65 0.36 11.65
C GLU A 123 -1.60 -0.76 11.71
N SER A 124 -1.57 -1.52 12.81
CA SER A 124 -0.57 -2.58 13.01
C SER A 124 -0.82 -3.80 12.12
N THR A 125 -2.08 -4.14 11.86
CA THR A 125 -2.45 -5.39 11.16
C THR A 125 -3.01 -5.19 9.76
N GLY A 126 -3.44 -3.97 9.40
CA GLY A 126 -4.15 -3.65 8.15
C GLY A 126 -5.53 -4.26 7.98
N LYS A 127 -6.01 -4.94 9.01
CA LYS A 127 -7.34 -5.52 9.08
C LYS A 127 -8.36 -4.47 9.50
N PHE A 128 -9.61 -4.70 9.12
CA PHE A 128 -10.71 -3.87 9.58
C PHE A 128 -10.90 -4.02 11.09
N LEU A 129 -11.20 -2.91 11.75
CA LEU A 129 -11.68 -2.92 13.12
C LEU A 129 -13.13 -3.43 13.11
N ARG A 130 -13.38 -4.55 13.79
CA ARG A 130 -14.70 -5.17 13.87
C ARG A 130 -14.97 -5.60 15.31
N GLU A 131 -16.17 -5.33 15.81
CA GLU A 131 -16.64 -5.92 17.04
C GLU A 131 -16.99 -7.40 16.80
N ASN A 132 -16.40 -8.29 17.58
CA ASN A 132 -16.79 -9.69 17.63
C ASN A 132 -17.32 -9.99 19.04
N ASN A 133 -18.57 -10.45 19.13
CA ASN A 133 -19.22 -10.88 20.38
C ASN A 133 -19.30 -9.78 21.46
N PHE A 134 -19.92 -8.65 21.11
CA PHE A 134 -20.53 -7.65 22.02
C PHE A 134 -19.64 -7.04 23.13
N SER A 135 -18.32 -7.13 23.04
CA SER A 135 -17.46 -6.62 24.13
C SER A 135 -15.99 -6.35 23.77
N THR A 136 -15.48 -6.81 22.62
CA THR A 136 -14.09 -6.54 22.23
C THR A 136 -13.96 -6.16 20.76
N LEU A 137 -13.29 -5.03 20.52
CA LEU A 137 -12.85 -4.63 19.20
C LEU A 137 -11.67 -5.51 18.76
N ASN A 138 -11.81 -6.18 17.62
CA ASN A 138 -10.80 -7.08 17.08
C ASN A 138 -10.46 -6.73 15.64
N ALA A 139 -9.27 -7.16 15.22
CA ALA A 139 -8.81 -7.01 13.85
C ALA A 139 -9.33 -8.17 12.99
N SER A 140 -10.18 -7.90 12.00
CA SER A 140 -10.82 -8.93 11.15
C SER A 140 -10.39 -8.81 9.68
N SER A 141 -10.12 -9.97 9.05
CA SER A 141 -9.82 -10.05 7.62
C SER A 141 -11.10 -9.97 6.79
N GLY A 142 -11.08 -9.25 5.68
CA GLY A 142 -12.21 -9.17 4.75
C GLY A 142 -11.94 -8.20 3.60
N THR A 143 -12.80 -8.23 2.58
CA THR A 143 -12.84 -7.21 1.52
C THR A 143 -13.95 -6.21 1.84
N LEU A 144 -13.89 -4.98 1.30
CA LEU A 144 -14.98 -4.00 1.45
C LEU A 144 -16.33 -4.58 0.97
N VAL A 145 -16.30 -5.46 -0.03
CA VAL A 145 -17.48 -6.12 -0.60
C VAL A 145 -18.05 -7.23 0.29
N THR A 146 -17.22 -7.90 1.12
CA THR A 146 -17.71 -8.98 2.02
C THR A 146 -18.36 -8.47 3.31
N LEU A 147 -18.34 -7.17 3.56
CA LEU A 147 -18.99 -6.57 4.74
C LEU A 147 -20.44 -6.12 4.51
N GLY A 148 -20.99 -6.32 3.30
CA GLY A 148 -22.42 -6.19 2.99
C GLY A 148 -22.95 -4.76 2.89
N ASN A 149 -23.94 -4.53 2.02
CA ASN A 149 -24.66 -3.25 1.85
C ASN A 149 -25.59 -2.90 3.03
N SER A 150 -25.27 -3.36 4.24
CA SER A 150 -26.16 -3.20 5.38
C SER A 150 -25.36 -3.30 6.67
N ILE A 151 -24.63 -2.23 6.95
CA ILE A 151 -24.32 -1.84 8.32
C ILE A 151 -25.02 -0.48 8.48
N ARG A 152 -26.22 -0.50 9.05
CA ARG A 152 -26.84 0.71 9.61
C ARG A 152 -26.22 0.98 10.98
#